data_AF-A0A3S4KBJ0-F1
#
_entry.id   AF-A0A3S4KBJ0-F1
#
_cell.length_a   1.000
_cell.length_b   1.000
_cell.length_c   1.000
_cell.angle_alpha   90.00
_cell.angle_beta   90.00
_cell.angle_gamma   90.00
#
_symmetry.space_group_name_H-M   'P 1'
#
loop_
_entity.id
_entity.type
_entity.pdbx_description
1 polymer ?
#
loop_
_entity_poly.entity_id
_entity_poly.type
_entity_poly.pdbx_seq_one_letter_code
_entity_poly.pdbx_strand_id
1 'polypeptide(L)'
;MTAPSDDLDGLQFDIGNLHHLLEVLYEQTAEQEFMRDGKRIALADQIHALASIARDLAERLNETAGACIDKALADARAGKAAA
;
A
#
# COMPACT_ATOMS: atom_id res chain seq x y z
N MET A 1 -0.42 -2.81 -15.65
CA MET A 1 -1.61 -2.68 -14.79
C MET A 1 -2.65 -3.65 -15.33
N THR A 2 -2.94 -4.69 -14.57
CA THR A 2 -4.07 -5.61 -14.82
C THR A 2 -5.40 -4.87 -14.61
N ALA A 3 -6.49 -5.43 -15.13
CA ALA A 3 -7.83 -4.89 -14.86
C ALA A 3 -8.09 -4.86 -13.34
N PRO A 4 -8.89 -3.91 -12.82
CA PRO A 4 -9.25 -3.87 -11.42
C PRO A 4 -9.84 -5.23 -10.98
N SER A 5 -9.38 -5.78 -9.86
CA SER A 5 -10.00 -7.00 -9.34
C SER A 5 -11.46 -6.76 -8.96
N ASP A 6 -12.32 -7.74 -9.22
CA ASP A 6 -13.72 -7.78 -8.78
C ASP A 6 -13.93 -8.65 -7.53
N ASP A 7 -12.85 -9.22 -6.98
CA ASP A 7 -12.85 -9.99 -5.73
C ASP A 7 -11.97 -9.36 -4.63
N LEU A 8 -12.22 -9.78 -3.39
CA LEU A 8 -11.53 -9.22 -2.22
C LEU A 8 -10.05 -9.60 -2.17
N ASP A 9 -9.70 -10.81 -2.62
CA ASP A 9 -8.32 -11.30 -2.63
C ASP A 9 -7.48 -10.49 -3.62
N GLY A 10 -8.01 -10.19 -4.80
CA GLY A 10 -7.36 -9.35 -5.78
C GLY A 10 -7.32 -7.87 -5.38
N LEU A 11 -8.32 -7.37 -4.65
CA LEU A 11 -8.24 -6.03 -4.05
C LEU A 11 -7.10 -5.94 -3.03
N GLN A 12 -6.95 -6.94 -2.16
CA GLN A 12 -5.83 -7.01 -1.22
C GLN A 12 -4.48 -7.07 -1.97
N PHE A 13 -4.39 -7.89 -3.01
CA PHE A 13 -3.22 -7.96 -3.87
C PHE A 13 -2.86 -6.62 -4.51
N ASP A 14 -3.85 -5.88 -5.04
CA ASP A 14 -3.64 -4.55 -5.63
C ASP A 14 -3.15 -3.53 -4.59
N ILE A 15 -3.66 -3.57 -3.37
CA ILE A 15 -3.19 -2.72 -2.26
C ILE A 15 -1.75 -3.08 -1.88
N GLY A 16 -1.40 -4.36 -1.82
CA GLY A 16 -0.04 -4.83 -1.59
C GLY A 16 0.94 -4.35 -2.67
N ASN A 17 0.56 -4.41 -3.94
CA ASN A 17 1.36 -3.88 -5.04
C ASN A 17 1.55 -2.36 -4.94
N LEU A 18 0.50 -1.64 -4.54
CA LEU A 18 0.59 -0.20 -4.32
C LEU A 18 1.58 0.13 -3.18
N HIS A 19 1.52 -0.61 -2.07
CA HIS A 19 2.48 -0.46 -0.97
C HIS A 19 3.92 -0.66 -1.47
N HIS A 20 4.18 -1.73 -2.22
CA HIS A 20 5.52 -1.99 -2.76
C HIS A 20 6.01 -0.88 -3.70
N LEU A 21 5.16 -0.35 -4.58
CA LEU A 21 5.53 0.78 -5.44
C LEU A 21 5.87 2.04 -4.63
N LEU A 22 5.14 2.29 -3.54
CA LEU A 22 5.41 3.42 -2.65
C LEU A 22 6.71 3.23 -1.85
N GLU A 23 7.05 1.99 -1.50
CA GLU A 23 8.34 1.65 -0.89
C GLU A 23 9.50 1.93 -1.85
N VAL A 24 9.41 1.48 -3.10
CA VAL A 24 10.42 1.78 -4.13
C VAL A 24 10.57 3.29 -4.34
N LEU A 25 9.46 4.04 -4.39
CA LEU A 25 9.51 5.50 -4.48
C LEU A 25 10.16 6.16 -3.25
N TYR A 26 9.89 5.64 -2.06
CA TYR A 26 10.53 6.10 -0.83
C TYR A 26 12.04 5.87 -0.86
N GLU A 27 12.49 4.68 -1.26
CA GLU A 27 13.92 4.36 -1.39
C GLU A 27 14.61 5.25 -2.42
N GLN A 28 14.02 5.39 -3.62
CA GLN A 28 14.57 6.26 -4.66
C GLN A 28 14.65 7.71 -4.22
N THR A 29 13.67 8.18 -3.43
CA THR A 29 13.67 9.55 -2.92
C THR A 29 14.65 9.75 -1.75
N ALA A 30 15.03 8.69 -1.05
CA ALA A 30 16.07 8.71 -0.02
C ALA A 30 17.49 8.73 -0.62
N GLU A 31 17.71 7.95 -1.68
CA GLU A 31 19.04 7.74 -2.28
C GLU A 31 19.42 8.81 -3.31
N GLN A 32 18.44 9.45 -3.97
CA GLN A 32 18.73 10.49 -4.96
C GLN A 32 19.06 11.83 -4.31
N GLU A 33 20.21 12.41 -4.68
CA GLU A 33 20.50 13.81 -4.40
C GLU A 33 19.68 14.72 -5.33
N PHE A 34 18.50 15.13 -4.88
CA PHE A 34 17.69 16.13 -5.59
C PHE A 34 18.28 17.52 -5.42
N MET A 35 19.29 17.81 -6.24
CA MET A 35 20.00 19.09 -6.30
C MET A 35 19.66 19.82 -7.59
N ARG A 36 19.30 21.10 -7.49
CA ARG A 36 19.20 22.03 -8.63
C ARG A 36 20.08 23.23 -8.36
N ASP A 37 20.97 23.54 -9.29
CA ASP A 37 21.96 24.63 -9.16
C ASP A 37 22.79 24.53 -7.85
N GLY A 38 23.15 23.31 -7.45
CA GLY A 38 23.95 23.04 -6.24
C GLY A 38 23.20 23.22 -4.92
N LYS A 39 21.88 23.40 -4.96
CA LYS A 39 21.02 23.51 -3.77
C LYS A 39 20.05 22.34 -3.70
N ARG A 40 19.87 21.81 -2.49
CA ARG A 40 18.84 20.80 -2.21
C ARG A 40 17.45 21.39 -2.48
N ILE A 41 16.62 20.62 -3.17
CA ILE A 41 15.26 21.03 -3.51
C ILE A 41 14.33 20.67 -2.35
N ALA A 42 13.75 21.68 -1.67
CA ALA A 42 12.82 21.44 -0.56
C ALA A 42 11.57 20.62 -0.95
N LEU A 43 11.16 20.68 -2.21
CA LEU A 43 10.08 19.85 -2.76
C LEU A 43 10.44 18.35 -2.74
N ALA A 44 11.72 17.99 -2.88
CA ALA A 44 12.14 16.60 -2.83
C ALA A 44 11.99 16.03 -1.41
N ASP A 45 12.32 16.82 -0.38
CA ASP A 45 12.10 16.44 1.01
C ASP A 45 10.62 16.22 1.32
N GLN A 46 9.75 17.06 0.75
CA GLN A 46 8.30 16.90 0.85
C GLN A 46 7.81 15.63 0.14
N ILE A 47 8.31 15.35 -1.07
CA ILE A 47 7.96 14.13 -1.82
C ILE A 47 8.40 12.89 -1.04
N HIS A 48 9.61 12.88 -0.48
CA HIS A 48 10.11 11.78 0.34
C HIS A 48 9.23 11.52 1.58
N ALA A 49 8.88 12.58 2.31
CA ALA A 49 7.99 12.48 3.47
C ALA A 49 6.59 11.96 3.09
N LEU A 50 6.02 12.44 1.97
CA LEU A 50 4.73 11.97 1.47
C LEU A 50 4.78 10.52 1.00
N ALA A 51 5.87 10.09 0.35
CA ALA A 51 6.06 8.70 -0.06
C ALA A 51 6.11 7.77 1.16
N SER A 52 6.82 8.17 2.23
CA SER A 52 6.84 7.42 3.50
C SER A 52 5.43 7.27 4.09
N ILE A 53 4.67 8.36 4.19
CA ILE A 53 3.30 8.34 4.74
C ILE A 53 2.40 7.43 3.89
N ALA A 54 2.47 7.58 2.58
CA ALA A 54 1.63 6.80 1.66
C ALA A 54 1.97 5.30 1.74
N ARG A 55 3.25 4.94 1.81
CA ARG A 55 3.70 3.55 1.99
C ARG A 55 3.10 2.95 3.25
N ASP A 56 3.24 3.63 4.39
CA ASP A 56 2.76 3.13 5.68
C ASP A 56 1.22 3.03 5.71
N LEU A 57 0.51 3.95 5.04
CA LEU A 57 -0.95 3.85 4.88
C LEU A 57 -1.37 2.67 4.00
N ALA A 58 -0.64 2.41 2.91
CA ALA A 58 -0.92 1.28 2.03
C ALA A 58 -0.67 -0.07 2.73
N GLU A 59 0.37 -0.15 3.58
CA GLU A 59 0.64 -1.33 4.42
C GLU A 59 -0.54 -1.62 5.35
N ARG A 60 -0.93 -0.62 6.13
CA ARG A 60 -2.04 -0.73 7.09
C ARG A 60 -3.35 -1.07 6.41
N LEU A 61 -3.58 -0.52 5.21
CA LEU A 61 -4.75 -0.83 4.41
C LEU A 61 -4.73 -2.29 3.95
N ASN A 62 -3.57 -2.81 3.53
CA ASN A 62 -3.40 -4.20 3.11
C ASN A 62 -3.68 -5.18 4.25
N GLU A 63 -3.13 -4.90 5.44
CA GLU A 63 -3.36 -5.69 6.65
C GLU A 63 -4.84 -5.67 7.06
N THR A 64 -5.47 -4.49 7.02
CA THR A 64 -6.88 -4.33 7.36
C THR A 64 -7.78 -5.08 6.38
N ALA A 65 -7.46 -5.02 5.08
CA ALA A 65 -8.19 -5.77 4.05
C ALA A 65 -8.10 -7.28 4.31
N GLY A 66 -6.90 -7.81 4.61
CA GLY A 66 -6.72 -9.21 4.98
C GLY A 66 -7.55 -9.62 6.20
N ALA A 67 -7.53 -8.81 7.27
CA ALA A 67 -8.34 -9.06 8.46
C ALA A 67 -9.85 -9.06 8.18
N CYS A 68 -10.32 -8.19 7.28
CA CYS A 68 -11.72 -8.18 6.84
C CYS A 68 -12.09 -9.45 6.06
N ILE A 69 -11.20 -9.93 5.18
CA ILE A 69 -11.38 -11.17 4.41
C ILE A 69 -11.45 -12.37 5.36
N ASP A 70 -10.50 -12.49 6.27
CA ASP A 70 -10.46 -13.58 7.26
C ASP A 70 -11.74 -13.62 8.11
N LYS A 71 -12.22 -12.45 8.55
CA LYS A 71 -13.47 -12.35 9.29
C LYS A 71 -14.67 -12.79 8.45
N ALA A 72 -14.78 -12.32 7.21
CA ALA A 72 -15.89 -12.70 6.32
C ALA A 72 -15.92 -14.22 6.05
N LEU A 73 -14.74 -14.84 5.87
CA LEU A 73 -14.62 -16.28 5.71
C LEU A 73 -14.99 -17.04 6.99
N ALA A 74 -14.59 -16.55 8.16
CA ALA A 74 -14.97 -17.13 9.45
C ALA A 74 -16.48 -17.07 9.69
N ASP A 75 -17.11 -15.91 9.44
CA ASP A 75 -18.55 -15.71 9.57
C ASP A 75 -19.33 -16.64 8.61
N ALA A 76 -18.87 -16.78 7.36
CA ALA A 76 -19.48 -17.69 6.38
C ALA A 76 -19.35 -19.17 6.80
N ARG A 77 -18.21 -19.59 7.37
CA ARG A 77 -18.02 -20.95 7.90
C ARG A 77 -18.91 -21.23 9.10
N ALA A 78 -19.02 -20.27 10.02
CA ALA A 78 -19.89 -20.38 11.20
C ALA A 78 -21.37 -20.49 10.78
N GLY A 79 -21.81 -19.68 9.81
CA GLY A 79 -23.16 -19.76 9.27
C GLY A 79 -23.47 -21.10 8.59
N LYS A 80 -22.50 -21.69 7.86
CA LYS A 80 -22.64 -23.02 7.26
C LYS A 80 -22.66 -24.17 8.29
N ALA A 81 -22.01 -24.00 9.44
CA ALA A 81 -22.00 -25.02 10.50
C ALA A 81 -23.28 -25.02 11.36
N ALA A 82 -24.07 -23.93 11.30
CA ALA A 82 -25.31 -23.77 12.04
C ALA A 82 -26.58 -24.11 11.21
N ALA A 83 -26.41 -24.45 9.93
CA ALA A 83 -27.46 -24.83 8.98
C ALA A 83 -27.41 -26.34 8.68
#